data_AF-A0A942GBM1-F1
#
_entry.id   AF-A0A942GBM1-F1
#
_cell.length_a   1.000
_cell.length_b   1.000
_cell.length_c   1.000
_cell.angle_alpha   90.00
_cell.angle_beta   90.00
_cell.angle_gamma   90.00
#
_symmetry.space_group_name_H-M   'P 1'
#
loop_
_entity.id
_entity.type
_entity.pdbx_description
1 polymer ?
#
loop_
_entity_poly.entity_id
_entity_poly.type
_entity_poly.pdbx_seq_one_letter_code
_entity_poly.pdbx_strand_id
1 'polypeptide(L)'
;RLVARRARGAEADPTAGSRLHGAAGWWYAVNLAGRFHRHVRPRLRRGGVVVVDRYVDDLAVMPGASRRSLALARRLVRRPDILVLVETPLATVAARRPGQPAARLRFEMERFRHLSAAQPPEVTVVRVAGDDDHLAGGAQEVVTVVTDGLRYRLAAGRHRDSRHR
;
A
#
# COMPACT_ATOMS: atom_id res chain seq x y z
N ARG A 1 7.31 -0.44 62.51
CA ARG A 1 7.50 0.74 61.62
C ARG A 1 8.19 0.27 60.35
N LEU A 2 7.42 -0.04 59.31
CA LEU A 2 7.91 -0.46 57.98
C LEU A 2 7.53 0.66 57.00
N VAL A 3 8.54 1.36 56.49
CA VAL A 3 8.37 2.45 55.52
C VAL A 3 8.16 1.84 54.14
N ALA A 4 6.94 1.92 53.63
CA ALA A 4 6.57 1.53 52.28
C ALA A 4 7.20 2.51 51.27
N ARG A 5 8.26 2.08 50.60
CA ARG A 5 8.85 2.80 49.47
C ARG A 5 7.97 2.54 48.24
N ARG A 6 6.98 3.40 48.03
CA ARG A 6 6.11 3.41 46.85
C ARG A 6 6.98 3.65 45.61
N ALA A 7 7.13 2.63 44.77
CA ALA A 7 7.75 2.78 43.45
C ALA A 7 6.88 3.77 42.66
N ARG A 8 7.42 4.97 42.42
CA ARG A 8 6.86 5.91 41.46
C ARG A 8 6.94 5.23 40.09
N GLY A 9 5.77 4.88 39.54
CA GLY A 9 5.65 4.40 38.18
C GLY A 9 6.34 5.39 37.25
N ALA A 10 7.24 4.88 36.41
CA ALA A 10 7.81 5.63 35.32
C ALA A 10 6.64 6.04 34.41
N GLU A 11 6.26 7.31 34.49
CA GLU A 11 5.31 7.94 33.60
C GLU A 11 5.95 7.89 32.20
N ALA A 12 5.46 6.97 31.36
CA ALA A 12 5.96 6.77 30.01
C ALA A 12 5.81 8.08 29.24
N ASP A 13 6.93 8.66 28.80
CA ASP A 13 6.95 9.92 28.06
C ASP A 13 6.04 9.80 26.80
N PRO A 14 4.92 10.55 26.74
CA PRO A 14 3.98 10.47 25.62
C PRO A 14 4.61 10.91 24.29
N THR A 15 5.73 11.63 24.32
CA THR A 15 6.46 12.04 23.12
C THR A 15 7.33 10.94 22.54
N ALA A 16 7.72 9.94 23.34
CA ALA A 16 8.46 8.77 22.88
C ALA A 16 7.62 7.95 21.89
N GLY A 17 6.32 7.79 22.16
CA GLY A 17 5.38 7.18 21.22
C GLY A 17 5.34 7.93 19.88
N SER A 18 5.23 9.26 19.91
CA SER A 18 5.20 10.10 18.71
C SER A 18 6.47 10.01 17.86
N ARG A 19 7.66 9.96 18.48
CA ARG A 19 8.94 9.85 17.76
C ARG A 19 9.16 8.44 17.19
N LEU A 20 8.76 7.40 17.91
CA LEU A 20 8.82 6.00 17.47
C LEU A 20 7.84 5.74 16.30
N HIS A 21 6.65 6.34 16.33
CA HIS A 21 5.71 6.25 15.21
C HIS A 21 6.28 6.89 13.95
N GLY A 22 6.87 8.09 14.03
CA GLY A 22 7.55 8.72 12.89
C GLY A 22 8.64 7.83 12.29
N ALA A 23 9.43 7.16 13.12
CA ALA A 23 10.48 6.24 12.69
C ALA A 23 9.93 5.02 11.93
N ALA A 24 8.78 4.48 12.32
CA ALA A 24 8.16 3.33 11.65
C ALA A 24 7.79 3.64 10.18
N GLY A 25 7.24 4.83 9.92
CA GLY A 25 6.90 5.26 8.56
C GLY A 25 8.14 5.42 7.66
N TRP A 26 9.23 5.97 8.19
CA TRP A 26 10.50 6.09 7.46
C TRP A 26 11.17 4.74 7.23
N TRP A 27 11.19 3.88 8.25
CA TRP A 27 11.73 2.52 8.12
C TRP A 27 11.00 1.74 7.03
N TYR A 28 9.67 1.80 7.00
CA TYR A 28 8.88 1.13 5.96
C TYR A 28 9.18 1.70 4.56
N ALA A 29 9.29 3.03 4.42
CA ALA A 29 9.65 3.67 3.14
C ALA A 29 10.99 3.16 2.60
N VAL A 30 12.02 3.10 3.45
CA VAL A 30 13.35 2.59 3.09
C VAL A 30 13.31 1.09 2.78
N ASN A 31 12.58 0.32 3.59
CA ASN A 31 12.44 -1.12 3.41
C ASN A 31 11.74 -1.46 2.08
N LEU A 32 10.67 -0.73 1.74
CA LEU A 32 9.96 -0.86 0.46
C LEU A 32 10.90 -0.55 -0.72
N ALA A 33 11.66 0.55 -0.64
CA ALA A 33 12.64 0.91 -1.68
C ALA A 33 13.73 -0.17 -1.84
N GLY A 34 14.24 -0.70 -0.73
CA GLY A 34 15.20 -1.81 -0.72
C GLY A 34 14.65 -3.06 -1.41
N ARG A 35 13.42 -3.48 -1.05
CA ARG A 35 12.74 -4.62 -1.69
C ARG A 35 12.52 -4.38 -3.19
N PHE A 36 12.09 -3.18 -3.56
CA PHE A 36 11.90 -2.81 -4.95
C PHE A 36 13.20 -2.96 -5.76
N HIS A 37 14.31 -2.39 -5.27
CA HIS A 37 15.58 -2.44 -5.99
C HIS A 37 16.20 -3.82 -6.05
N ARG A 38 16.03 -4.64 -5.00
CA ARG A 38 16.59 -6.00 -4.94
C ARG A 38 15.77 -7.03 -5.72
N HIS A 39 14.44 -6.93 -5.72
CA HIS A 39 13.57 -8.01 -6.22
C HIS A 39 12.70 -7.63 -7.42
N VAL A 40 12.22 -6.39 -7.47
CA VAL A 40 11.27 -5.92 -8.50
C VAL A 40 12.03 -5.39 -9.72
N ARG A 41 12.90 -4.39 -9.51
CA ARG A 41 13.64 -3.72 -10.58
C ARG A 41 14.43 -4.68 -11.49
N PRO A 42 15.13 -5.72 -10.98
CA PRO A 42 15.85 -6.65 -11.85
C PRO A 42 14.91 -7.47 -12.73
N ARG A 43 13.74 -7.88 -12.22
CA ARG A 43 12.73 -8.62 -13.00
C ARG A 43 12.12 -7.75 -14.10
N LEU A 44 11.74 -6.52 -13.76
CA LEU A 44 11.22 -5.57 -14.74
C LEU A 44 12.23 -5.27 -15.86
N ARG A 45 13.52 -5.13 -15.52
CA ARG A 45 14.60 -4.93 -16.51
C ARG A 45 14.78 -6.08 -17.49
N ARG A 46 14.38 -7.30 -17.11
CA ARG A 46 14.39 -8.49 -17.98
C ARG A 46 13.08 -8.67 -18.74
N GLY A 47 12.19 -7.69 -18.73
CA GLY A 47 10.87 -7.77 -19.38
C GLY A 47 9.85 -8.62 -18.61
N GLY A 48 10.13 -8.98 -17.35
CA GLY A 48 9.21 -9.77 -16.53
C GLY A 48 8.03 -8.95 -16.00
N VAL A 49 6.93 -9.64 -15.73
CA VAL A 49 5.77 -9.10 -14.99
C VAL A 49 5.98 -9.32 -13.49
N VAL A 50 5.65 -8.32 -12.67
CA VAL A 50 5.74 -8.42 -11.21
C VAL A 50 4.41 -8.01 -10.59
N VAL A 51 3.83 -8.93 -9.82
CA VAL A 51 2.67 -8.67 -8.98
C VAL A 51 3.18 -8.42 -7.56
N VAL A 52 2.67 -7.37 -6.91
CA VAL A 52 3.05 -7.02 -5.55
C VAL A 52 1.78 -6.95 -4.70
N ASP A 53 1.72 -7.76 -3.65
CA ASP A 53 0.72 -7.61 -2.61
C ASP A 53 1.10 -6.42 -1.71
N ARG A 54 0.27 -5.37 -1.77
CA ARG A 54 0.47 -4.04 -1.17
C ARG A 54 1.67 -3.27 -1.74
N TYR A 55 1.44 -2.01 -2.04
CA TYR A 55 2.47 -1.15 -2.64
C TYR A 55 2.62 0.16 -1.87
N VAL A 56 3.22 1.16 -2.50
CA VAL A 56 3.60 2.44 -1.86
C VAL A 56 2.43 3.16 -1.17
N ASP A 57 1.20 2.96 -1.63
CA ASP A 57 0.03 3.60 -1.06
C ASP A 57 -0.39 3.01 0.30
N ASP A 58 0.10 1.81 0.66
CA ASP A 58 -0.09 1.21 1.99
C ASP A 58 0.53 2.10 3.09
N LEU A 59 1.63 2.82 2.80
CA LEU A 59 2.18 3.80 3.74
C LEU A 59 1.18 4.87 4.12
N ALA A 60 0.25 5.25 3.24
CA ALA A 60 -0.66 6.36 3.50
C ALA A 60 -1.69 6.06 4.61
N VAL A 61 -1.87 4.79 4.95
CA VAL A 61 -2.74 4.35 6.04
C VAL A 61 -1.96 3.84 7.24
N MET A 62 -0.64 3.61 7.13
CA MET A 62 0.17 3.13 8.24
C MET A 62 0.27 4.14 9.39
N PRO A 63 0.12 3.69 10.66
CA PRO A 63 0.43 4.52 11.81
C PRO A 63 1.88 5.04 11.76
N GLY A 64 2.05 6.35 11.96
CA GLY A 64 3.37 6.97 11.98
C GLY A 64 3.98 7.30 10.62
N ALA A 65 3.31 6.97 9.52
CA ALA A 65 3.69 7.48 8.21
C ALA A 65 3.41 8.97 8.11
N SER A 66 4.37 9.71 7.56
CA SER A 66 4.24 11.14 7.28
C SER A 66 4.05 11.36 5.77
N ARG A 67 3.55 12.54 5.39
CA ARG A 67 3.52 12.95 3.97
C ARG A 67 4.91 12.90 3.33
N ARG A 68 5.97 13.19 4.11
CA ARG A 68 7.36 13.17 3.65
C ARG A 68 7.86 11.75 3.39
N SER A 69 7.58 10.79 4.27
CA SER A 69 8.00 9.40 4.07
C SER A 69 7.27 8.76 2.87
N LEU A 70 5.98 9.05 2.69
CA LEU A 70 5.24 8.61 1.50
C LEU A 70 5.79 9.23 0.21
N ALA A 71 6.09 10.53 0.22
CA ALA A 71 6.68 11.22 -0.93
C ALA A 71 8.05 10.65 -1.30
N LEU A 72 8.91 10.37 -0.30
CA LEU A 72 10.19 9.70 -0.54
C LEU A 72 9.98 8.31 -1.14
N ALA A 73 9.11 7.49 -0.55
CA ALA A 73 8.84 6.14 -1.04
C ALA A 73 8.41 6.16 -2.51
N ARG A 74 7.47 7.05 -2.88
CA ARG A 74 6.99 7.25 -4.26
C ARG A 74 8.08 7.72 -5.22
N ARG A 75 9.11 8.42 -4.74
CA ARG A 75 10.27 8.84 -5.54
C ARG A 75 11.26 7.69 -5.76
N LEU A 76 11.43 6.83 -4.77
CA LEU A 76 12.41 5.74 -4.80
C LEU A 76 11.92 4.51 -5.59
N VAL A 77 10.62 4.24 -5.57
CA VAL A 77 10.04 3.12 -6.33
C VAL A 77 9.45 3.58 -7.67
N ARG A 78 9.35 2.66 -8.64
CA ARG A 78 8.63 2.94 -9.89
C ARG A 78 7.12 2.98 -9.61
N ARG A 79 6.39 3.83 -10.31
CA ARG A 79 4.91 3.77 -10.28
C ARG A 79 4.43 2.43 -10.85
N PRO A 80 3.34 1.85 -10.31
CA PRO A 80 2.78 0.65 -10.90
C PRO A 80 2.21 0.98 -12.28
N ASP A 81 2.26 0.04 -13.20
CA ASP A 81 1.61 0.17 -14.50
C ASP A 81 0.09 -0.07 -14.38
N ILE A 82 -0.31 -0.93 -13.45
CA ILE A 82 -1.69 -1.27 -13.12
C ILE A 82 -1.82 -1.28 -11.59
N LEU A 83 -2.84 -0.60 -11.06
CA LEU A 83 -3.23 -0.62 -9.65
C LEU A 83 -4.57 -1.34 -9.51
N VAL A 84 -4.57 -2.42 -8.76
CA VAL A 84 -5.82 -3.15 -8.43
C VAL A 84 -6.29 -2.70 -7.06
N LEU A 85 -7.51 -2.18 -6.99
CA LEU A 85 -8.22 -1.88 -5.76
C LEU A 85 -9.32 -2.92 -5.55
N VAL A 86 -9.17 -3.74 -4.51
CA VAL A 86 -10.21 -4.69 -4.11
C VAL A 86 -11.21 -3.98 -3.20
N GLU A 87 -12.44 -3.83 -3.69
CA GLU A 87 -13.54 -3.20 -2.97
C GLU A 87 -14.37 -4.28 -2.27
N THR A 88 -14.06 -4.50 -1.01
CA THR A 88 -14.81 -5.41 -0.13
C THR A 88 -15.78 -4.60 0.74
N PRO A 89 -17.03 -5.05 0.93
CA PRO A 89 -17.95 -4.42 1.87
C PRO A 89 -17.37 -4.30 3.29
N LEU A 90 -17.62 -3.18 3.98
CA LEU A 90 -17.07 -2.93 5.32
C LEU A 90 -17.42 -4.06 6.31
N ALA A 91 -18.65 -4.58 6.25
CA ALA A 91 -19.10 -5.66 7.11
C ALA A 91 -18.22 -6.92 6.95
N THR A 92 -17.92 -7.30 5.71
CA THR A 92 -17.02 -8.42 5.38
C THR A 92 -15.60 -8.15 5.89
N VAL A 93 -15.06 -6.93 5.70
CA VAL A 93 -13.74 -6.58 6.23
C VAL A 93 -13.71 -6.63 7.77
N ALA A 94 -14.75 -6.14 8.42
CA ALA A 94 -14.88 -6.15 9.88
C ALA A 94 -14.98 -7.58 10.43
N ALA A 95 -15.74 -8.46 9.77
CA ALA A 95 -15.82 -9.88 10.12
C ALA A 95 -14.45 -10.58 10.01
N ARG A 96 -13.65 -10.24 9.00
CA ARG A 96 -12.28 -10.77 8.82
C ARG A 96 -11.26 -10.17 9.79
N ARG A 97 -11.55 -9.03 10.43
CA ARG A 97 -10.65 -8.29 11.33
C ARG A 97 -11.37 -7.87 12.62
N PRO A 98 -11.88 -8.82 13.44
CA PRO A 98 -12.80 -8.52 14.55
C PRO A 98 -12.19 -7.61 15.65
N GLY A 99 -10.86 -7.51 15.73
CA GLY A 99 -10.18 -6.63 16.69
C GLY A 99 -9.98 -5.18 16.22
N GLN A 100 -10.39 -4.81 15.01
CA GLN A 100 -10.23 -3.44 14.52
C GLN A 100 -11.51 -2.60 14.63
N PRO A 101 -11.40 -1.35 15.15
CA PRO A 101 -12.54 -0.45 15.18
C PRO A 101 -13.09 -0.16 13.77
N ALA A 102 -14.41 -0.21 13.61
CA ALA A 102 -15.07 0.04 12.32
C ALA A 102 -14.71 1.41 11.72
N ALA A 103 -14.49 2.43 12.57
CA ALA A 103 -14.05 3.76 12.13
C ALA A 103 -12.66 3.73 11.49
N ARG A 104 -11.75 2.91 12.02
CA ARG A 104 -10.40 2.73 11.47
C ARG A 104 -10.46 2.03 10.11
N LEU A 105 -11.26 0.98 10.00
CA LEU A 105 -11.47 0.26 8.73
C LEU A 105 -12.07 1.18 7.65
N ARG A 106 -13.10 1.97 8.00
CA ARG A 106 -13.69 2.97 7.10
C ARG A 106 -12.65 3.98 6.61
N PHE A 107 -11.87 4.53 7.52
CA PHE A 107 -10.78 5.45 7.18
C PHE A 107 -9.77 4.82 6.20
N GLU A 108 -9.33 3.58 6.45
CA GLU A 108 -8.40 2.88 5.56
C GLU A 108 -9.00 2.71 4.15
N MET A 109 -10.25 2.26 4.07
CA MET A 109 -10.96 2.04 2.80
C MET A 109 -11.17 3.34 2.00
N GLU A 110 -11.66 4.40 2.66
CA GLU A 110 -11.84 5.71 2.03
C GLU A 110 -10.52 6.30 1.55
N ARG A 111 -9.45 6.10 2.34
CA ARG A 111 -8.12 6.57 1.97
C ARG A 111 -7.60 5.89 0.71
N PHE A 112 -7.77 4.58 0.58
CA PHE A 112 -7.39 3.85 -0.63
C PHE A 112 -8.23 4.25 -1.84
N ARG A 113 -9.53 4.45 -1.68
CA ARG A 113 -10.40 4.99 -2.75
C ARG A 113 -9.89 6.34 -3.24
N HIS A 114 -9.62 7.27 -2.33
CA HIS A 114 -9.08 8.58 -2.68
C HIS A 114 -7.72 8.48 -3.40
N LEU A 115 -6.80 7.65 -2.92
CA LEU A 115 -5.47 7.48 -3.55
C LEU A 115 -5.56 6.82 -4.92
N SER A 116 -6.49 5.89 -5.12
CA SER A 116 -6.75 5.27 -6.42
C SER A 116 -7.31 6.28 -7.43
N ALA A 117 -8.21 7.16 -7.00
CA ALA A 117 -8.78 8.19 -7.86
C ALA A 117 -7.76 9.28 -8.24
N ALA A 118 -6.77 9.52 -7.38
CA ALA A 118 -5.71 10.50 -7.59
C ALA A 118 -4.50 9.95 -8.36
N GLN A 119 -4.59 8.74 -8.94
CA GLN A 119 -3.51 8.20 -9.76
C GLN A 119 -3.35 9.01 -11.04
N PRO A 120 -2.11 9.16 -11.54
CA PRO A 120 -1.87 9.86 -12.79
C PRO A 120 -2.37 9.00 -13.96
N PRO A 121 -2.66 9.60 -15.13
CA PRO A 121 -3.35 8.93 -16.24
C PRO A 121 -2.57 7.74 -16.83
N GLU A 122 -1.27 7.60 -16.55
CA GLU A 122 -0.46 6.47 -17.01
C GLU A 122 -0.66 5.19 -16.19
N VAL A 123 -1.34 5.28 -15.03
CA VAL A 123 -1.65 4.14 -14.16
C VAL A 123 -3.07 3.68 -14.44
N THR A 124 -3.23 2.44 -14.89
CA THR A 124 -4.55 1.83 -15.05
C THR A 124 -5.07 1.40 -13.68
N VAL A 125 -6.19 1.95 -13.24
CA VAL A 125 -6.83 1.57 -11.98
C VAL A 125 -7.96 0.59 -12.27
N VAL A 126 -7.88 -0.60 -11.68
CA VAL A 126 -8.88 -1.67 -11.79
C VAL A 126 -9.56 -1.83 -10.45
N ARG A 127 -10.89 -1.74 -10.42
CA ARG A 127 -11.68 -1.97 -9.21
C ARG A 127 -12.36 -3.32 -9.31
N VAL A 128 -12.29 -4.10 -8.24
CA VAL A 128 -12.74 -5.49 -8.24
C VAL A 128 -13.55 -5.72 -6.98
N ALA A 129 -14.71 -6.36 -7.09
CA ALA A 129 -15.49 -6.74 -5.92
C ALA A 129 -14.76 -7.81 -5.11
N GLY A 130 -14.69 -7.64 -3.79
CA GLY A 130 -13.88 -8.48 -2.90
C GLY A 130 -14.67 -9.25 -1.85
N ASP A 131 -15.85 -9.76 -2.17
CA ASP A 131 -16.57 -10.69 -1.29
C ASP A 131 -16.11 -12.15 -1.50
N ASP A 132 -16.43 -13.04 -0.55
CA ASP A 132 -15.94 -14.43 -0.54
C ASP A 132 -16.44 -15.27 -1.73
N ASP A 133 -17.64 -14.97 -2.24
CA ASP A 133 -18.25 -15.68 -3.36
C ASP A 133 -17.63 -15.27 -4.71
N HIS A 134 -17.09 -14.06 -4.79
CA HIS A 134 -16.53 -13.49 -6.02
C HIS A 134 -15.01 -13.46 -6.04
N LEU A 135 -14.28 -14.05 -5.10
CA LEU A 135 -12.80 -14.04 -5.14
C LEU A 135 -12.23 -14.74 -6.39
N ALA A 136 -12.82 -15.86 -6.81
CA ALA A 136 -12.41 -16.55 -8.04
C ALA A 136 -12.77 -15.75 -9.30
N GLY A 137 -13.99 -15.19 -9.34
CA GLY A 137 -14.45 -14.33 -10.44
C GLY A 137 -13.66 -13.03 -10.54
N GLY A 138 -13.36 -12.40 -9.40
CA GLY A 138 -12.57 -11.19 -9.27
C GLY A 138 -11.10 -11.42 -9.60
N ALA A 139 -10.52 -12.58 -9.25
CA ALA A 139 -9.18 -12.94 -9.71
C ALA A 139 -9.13 -13.10 -11.23
N GLN A 140 -10.16 -13.71 -11.83
CA GLN A 140 -10.26 -13.84 -13.28
C GLN A 140 -10.49 -12.49 -13.97
N GLU A 141 -11.26 -11.59 -13.37
CA GLU A 141 -11.44 -10.20 -13.81
C GLU A 141 -10.11 -9.43 -13.76
N VAL A 142 -9.35 -9.53 -12.65
CA VAL A 142 -8.01 -8.95 -12.54
C VAL A 142 -7.10 -9.47 -13.63
N VAL A 143 -7.05 -10.79 -13.83
CA VAL A 143 -6.21 -11.39 -14.87
C VAL A 143 -6.62 -10.87 -16.24
N THR A 144 -7.92 -10.82 -16.54
CA THR A 144 -8.45 -10.35 -17.82
C THR A 144 -8.08 -8.89 -18.06
N VAL A 145 -8.38 -7.99 -17.12
CA VAL A 145 -8.07 -6.56 -17.23
C VAL A 145 -6.56 -6.32 -17.27
N VAL A 146 -5.77 -7.09 -16.53
CA VAL A 146 -4.29 -7.04 -16.59
C VAL A 146 -3.81 -7.47 -17.97
N THR A 147 -4.30 -8.60 -18.51
CA THR A 147 -3.89 -9.08 -19.83
C THR A 147 -4.32 -8.14 -20.95
N ASP A 148 -5.52 -7.58 -20.90
CA ASP A 148 -6.03 -6.66 -21.91
C ASP A 148 -5.39 -5.28 -21.80
N GLY A 149 -5.16 -4.80 -20.58
CA GLY A 149 -4.40 -3.58 -20.33
C GLY A 149 -2.95 -3.70 -20.81
N LEU A 150 -2.29 -4.84 -20.59
CA LEU A 150 -0.97 -5.14 -21.11
C LEU A 150 -0.97 -5.21 -22.64
N ARG A 151 -1.93 -5.92 -23.25
CA ARG A 151 -2.09 -6.00 -24.72
C ARG A 151 -2.30 -4.64 -25.34
N TYR A 152 -3.19 -3.82 -24.78
CA TYR A 152 -3.44 -2.45 -25.25
C TYR A 152 -2.17 -1.59 -25.20
N ARG A 153 -1.38 -1.70 -24.12
CA ARG A 153 -0.13 -0.92 -23.99
C ARG A 153 0.98 -1.40 -24.91
N LEU A 154 1.08 -2.70 -25.14
CA LEU A 154 1.99 -3.29 -26.12
C LEU A 154 1.61 -2.84 -27.55
N ALA A 155 0.33 -2.92 -27.91
CA ALA A 155 -0.19 -2.47 -29.20
C ALA A 155 -0.01 -0.96 -29.43
N ALA A 156 -0.15 -0.15 -28.37
CA ALA A 156 0.03 1.30 -28.45
C ALA A 156 1.50 1.76 -28.46
N GLY A 157 2.48 0.85 -28.46
CA GLY A 157 3.91 1.21 -28.43
C GLY A 157 4.35 1.96 -27.16
N ARG A 158 3.51 2.00 -26.12
CA ARG A 158 3.75 2.73 -24.86
C ARG A 158 4.65 1.97 -23.87
N HIS A 159 5.40 1.00 -24.37
CA HIS A 159 6.41 0.25 -23.64
C HIS A 159 7.83 0.83 -23.84
N ARG A 160 7.95 2.13 -24.13
CA ARG A 160 9.26 2.81 -24.16
C ARG A 160 9.51 3.59 -22.88
N ASP A 161 10.64 3.25 -22.30
CA ASP A 161 11.25 3.74 -21.06
C ASP A 161 11.25 5.28 -21.02
N SER A 162 10.36 5.89 -20.23
CA SER A 162 10.30 7.34 -20.03
C SER A 162 11.37 7.86 -19.05
N ARG A 163 12.50 7.17 -18.91
CA ARG A 163 13.63 7.57 -18.05
C ARG A 163 15.01 7.53 -18.73
N HIS A 164 15.04 7.73 -20.04
CA HIS A 164 16.24 8.22 -20.72
C HIS A 164 15.97 9.61 -21.33
N ARG A 165 15.75 10.60 -20.46
CA ARG A 165 16.11 12.01 -20.66
C ARG A 165 16.45 12.61 -19.31
#